data_AF-A0A8T4VS23-F1
#
_entry.id   AF-A0A8T4VS23-F1
#
_cell.length_a   1.000
_cell.length_b   1.000
_cell.length_c   1.000
_cell.angle_alpha   90.00
_cell.angle_beta   90.00
_cell.angle_gamma   90.00
#
_symmetry.space_group_name_H-M   'P 1'
#
loop_
_entity.id
_entity.type
_entity.pdbx_description
1 polymer ?
#
loop_
_entity_poly.entity_id
_entity_poly.type
_entity_poly.pdbx_seq_one_letter_code
_entity_poly.pdbx_strand_id
1 'polypeptide(L)'
;NERNGPCGGSYDGYCEVYPEQDECVYVRAYRKLKADSGVEKAREKLRETYIPPPDWDLEGTSSWINYYLGKDYAGKRAGNQVAEE
;
A
#
# COMPACT_ATOMS: atom_id res chain seq x y z
N ASN A 1 6.10 -6.44 18.48
CA ASN A 1 6.04 -6.85 17.07
C ASN A 1 5.24 -5.78 16.34
N GLU A 2 5.93 -4.85 15.67
CA GLU A 2 5.35 -3.69 15.00
C GLU A 2 4.78 -4.10 13.63
N ARG A 3 3.80 -5.00 13.64
CA ARG A 3 3.17 -5.50 12.42
C ARG A 3 2.25 -4.44 11.81
N ASN A 4 2.82 -3.56 10.98
CA ASN A 4 2.08 -2.67 10.11
C ASN A 4 1.56 -3.45 8.90
N GLY A 5 0.45 -4.17 9.09
CA GLY A 5 -0.33 -4.73 8.00
C GLY A 5 0.26 -5.98 7.31
N PRO A 6 -0.32 -6.36 6.16
CA PRO A 6 -0.07 -7.65 5.50
C PRO A 6 1.31 -7.78 4.84
N CYS A 7 2.07 -6.70 4.72
CA CYS A 7 3.45 -6.73 4.26
C CYS A 7 4.44 -7.15 5.36
N GLY A 8 3.94 -7.64 6.49
CA GLY A 8 4.75 -8.13 7.59
C GLY A 8 4.98 -7.08 8.68
N GLY A 9 5.39 -5.87 8.28
CA GLY A 9 5.53 -4.72 9.18
C GLY A 9 6.89 -4.04 9.05
N SER A 10 7.31 -3.38 10.13
CA SER A 10 8.63 -2.74 10.21
C SER A 10 9.40 -3.22 11.43
N TYR A 11 10.73 -3.23 11.31
CA TYR A 11 11.65 -3.36 12.44
C TYR A 11 12.68 -2.24 12.36
N ASP A 12 12.75 -1.40 13.38
CA ASP A 12 13.63 -0.22 13.46
C ASP A 12 13.57 0.70 12.22
N GLY A 13 12.38 0.81 11.63
CA GLY A 13 12.13 1.62 10.44
C GLY A 13 12.41 0.94 9.10
N TYR A 14 12.95 -0.29 9.10
CA TYR A 14 13.22 -1.10 7.92
C TYR A 14 12.13 -2.15 7.68
N CYS A 15 12.10 -2.72 6.47
CA CYS A 15 11.25 -3.84 6.11
C CYS A 15 11.61 -5.08 6.95
N GLU A 16 10.61 -5.78 7.50
CA GLU A 16 10.89 -7.00 8.28
C GLU A 16 11.45 -8.15 7.44
N VAL A 17 11.15 -8.17 6.14
CA VAL A 17 11.63 -9.19 5.19
C VAL A 17 13.06 -8.88 4.72
N TYR A 18 13.39 -7.58 4.58
CA TYR A 18 14.68 -7.10 4.10
C TYR A 18 15.27 -6.09 5.10
N PRO A 19 15.68 -6.55 6.30
CA PRO A 19 16.21 -5.68 7.34
C PRO A 19 17.48 -4.98 6.84
N GLU A 20 17.63 -3.71 7.22
CA GLU A 20 18.77 -2.83 6.90
C GLU A 20 19.04 -2.56 5.41
N GLN A 21 18.26 -3.17 4.51
CA GLN A 21 18.37 -3.01 3.06
C GLN A 21 17.31 -2.07 2.52
N ASP A 22 16.05 -2.29 2.93
CA ASP A 22 14.91 -1.52 2.45
C ASP A 22 14.20 -0.81 3.60
N GLU A 23 14.05 0.50 3.46
CA GLU A 23 13.20 1.28 4.37
C GLU A 23 11.73 0.85 4.22
N CYS A 24 11.05 0.65 5.35
CA CYS A 24 9.64 0.25 5.34
C CYS A 24 8.78 1.24 4.54
N VAL A 25 7.87 0.71 3.70
CA VAL A 25 7.00 1.52 2.85
C VAL A 25 6.16 2.54 3.63
N TYR A 26 5.68 2.18 4.83
CA TYR A 26 4.93 3.09 5.69
C TYR A 26 5.80 4.22 6.25
N VAL A 27 7.07 3.94 6.57
CA VAL A 27 8.02 4.96 7.02
C VAL A 27 8.34 5.94 5.89
N ARG A 28 8.56 5.42 4.67
CA ARG A 28 8.74 6.24 3.46
C ARG A 28 7.53 7.15 3.21
N ALA A 29 6.32 6.60 3.29
CA ALA A 29 5.09 7.36 3.12
C ALA A 29 4.94 8.44 4.21
N TYR A 30 5.16 8.09 5.48
CA TYR A 30 5.11 9.04 6.60
C TYR A 30 6.09 10.19 6.42
N ARG A 31 7.35 9.92 6.04
CA ARG A 31 8.38 10.95 5.82
C ARG A 31 7.96 11.94 4.73
N LYS A 32 7.43 11.44 3.61
CA LYS A 32 6.93 12.29 2.51
C LYS A 32 5.76 13.15 2.97
N LEU A 33 4.77 12.56 3.64
CA LEU A 33 3.58 13.27 4.11
C LEU A 33 3.91 14.30 5.19
N LYS A 34 4.85 13.97 6.09
CA LYS A 34 5.34 14.89 7.13
C LYS A 34 6.04 16.08 6.52
N ALA A 35 6.86 15.87 5.49
CA ALA A 35 7.55 16.96 4.78
C ALA A 35 6.56 17.89 4.07
N ASP A 36 5.48 17.34 3.50
CA ASP A 36 4.46 18.09 2.77
C ASP A 36 3.50 18.87 3.69
N SER A 37 3.05 18.24 4.78
CA SER A 37 1.88 18.71 5.53
C SER A 37 2.04 18.76 7.05
N GLY A 38 3.23 18.45 7.56
CA GLY A 38 3.51 18.37 8.99
C GLY A 38 3.09 17.04 9.63
N VAL A 39 3.43 16.87 10.91
CA VAL A 39 3.29 15.59 11.63
C VAL A 39 1.84 15.14 11.76
N GLU A 40 0.94 16.02 12.21
CA GLU A 40 -0.45 15.65 12.51
C GLU A 40 -1.21 15.22 11.25
N LYS A 41 -1.16 16.04 10.18
CA LYS A 41 -1.80 15.71 8.90
C LYS A 41 -1.24 14.45 8.25
N ALA A 42 0.06 14.18 8.42
CA ALA A 42 0.67 12.95 7.93
C ALA A 42 0.10 11.71 8.63
N ARG A 43 -0.11 11.78 9.96
CA ARG A 43 -0.69 10.68 10.74
C ARG A 43 -2.16 10.45 10.38
N GLU A 44 -2.92 11.51 10.19
CA GLU A 44 -4.32 11.46 9.75
C GLU A 44 -4.43 10.78 8.38
N LYS A 45 -3.71 11.27 7.37
CA LYS A 45 -3.72 10.70 6.01
C LYS A 45 -3.33 9.22 5.96
N LEU A 46 -2.34 8.80 6.76
CA LEU A 46 -1.95 7.39 6.83
C LEU A 46 -3.03 6.50 7.48
N ARG A 47 -3.87 7.05 8.35
CA ARG A 47 -4.98 6.33 8.98
C ARG A 47 -6.22 6.26 8.09
N GLU A 48 -6.45 7.29 7.28
CA GLU A 48 -7.60 7.36 6.37
C GLU A 48 -7.55 6.28 5.29
N THR A 49 -6.35 5.95 4.80
CA THR A 49 -6.20 5.03 3.67
C THR A 49 -5.83 3.63 4.12
N TYR A 50 -6.80 2.72 4.10
CA TYR A 50 -6.52 1.29 4.23
C TYR A 50 -6.00 0.73 2.89
N ILE A 51 -4.82 0.10 2.94
CA ILE A 51 -4.24 -0.63 1.81
C ILE A 51 -4.35 -2.12 2.13
N PRO A 52 -5.20 -2.87 1.40
CA PRO A 52 -5.32 -4.31 1.60
C PRO A 52 -4.04 -5.05 1.20
N PRO A 53 -3.88 -6.32 1.63
CA PRO A 53 -2.81 -7.19 1.16
C PRO A 53 -2.75 -7.25 -0.36
N PRO A 54 -1.59 -7.53 -0.97
CA PRO A 54 -1.52 -7.87 -2.39
C PRO A 54 -2.47 -9.04 -2.69
N ASP A 55 -3.20 -8.93 -3.79
CA ASP A 55 -4.00 -10.03 -4.33
C ASP A 55 -3.09 -10.92 -5.18
N TRP A 56 -2.71 -12.08 -4.63
CA TRP A 56 -1.78 -13.00 -5.28
C TRP A 56 -2.41 -13.72 -6.49
N ASP A 57 -3.74 -13.71 -6.65
CA ASP A 57 -4.40 -14.27 -7.84
C ASP A 57 -4.13 -13.43 -9.10
N LEU A 58 -3.69 -12.18 -8.93
CA LEU A 58 -3.30 -11.28 -10.02
C LEU A 58 -1.81 -11.36 -10.37
N GLU A 59 -1.03 -12.19 -9.68
CA GLU A 59 0.41 -12.32 -9.92
C GLU A 59 0.69 -12.75 -11.37
N GLY A 60 1.66 -12.10 -12.02
CA GLY A 60 2.01 -12.37 -13.42
C GLY A 60 0.99 -11.90 -14.47
N THR A 61 -0.10 -11.22 -14.07
CA THR A 61 -1.08 -10.63 -14.99
C THR A 61 -0.82 -9.14 -15.26
N SER A 62 -1.43 -8.57 -16.29
CA SER A 62 -1.21 -7.17 -16.66
C SER A 62 -1.87 -6.19 -15.68
N SER A 63 -1.06 -5.32 -15.07
CA SER A 63 -1.54 -4.31 -14.11
C SER A 63 -2.56 -3.34 -14.70
N TRP A 64 -2.35 -2.89 -15.94
CA TRP A 64 -3.28 -1.98 -16.62
C TRP A 64 -4.61 -2.65 -16.93
N ILE A 65 -4.58 -3.91 -17.37
CA ILE A 65 -5.81 -4.67 -17.66
C ILE A 65 -6.59 -4.87 -16.36
N ASN A 66 -5.91 -5.24 -15.27
CA ASN A 66 -6.55 -5.41 -13.96
C ASN A 66 -7.17 -4.10 -13.44
N TYR A 67 -6.48 -2.97 -13.63
CA TYR A 67 -7.00 -1.66 -13.28
C TYR A 67 -8.28 -1.34 -14.04
N TYR A 68 -8.25 -1.38 -15.37
CA TYR A 68 -9.40 -1.00 -16.19
C TYR A 68 -10.58 -1.98 -16.10
N LEU A 69 -10.31 -3.25 -15.83
CA LEU A 69 -11.34 -4.27 -15.57
C LEU A 69 -11.76 -4.32 -14.09
N GLY A 70 -11.36 -3.36 -13.24
CA GLY A 70 -11.77 -3.32 -11.84
C GLY A 70 -11.37 -4.55 -11.01
N LYS A 71 -10.37 -5.33 -11.44
CA LYS A 71 -9.91 -6.53 -10.74
C LYS A 71 -9.06 -6.17 -9.52
N ASP A 72 -8.17 -5.19 -9.68
CA ASP A 72 -7.29 -4.72 -8.60
C ASP A 72 -7.99 -3.70 -7.66
N TYR A 73 -7.35 -3.41 -6.52
CA TYR A 73 -7.92 -2.47 -5.55
C TYR A 73 -7.99 -1.03 -6.05
N ALA A 74 -7.10 -0.64 -6.97
CA ALA A 74 -7.07 0.71 -7.51
C ALA A 74 -8.25 0.94 -8.48
N GLY A 75 -8.51 -0.01 -9.37
CA GLY A 75 -9.64 0.00 -10.30
C GLY A 75 -10.98 -0.04 -9.56
N LYS A 76 -11.09 -0.88 -8.51
CA LYS A 76 -12.28 -0.91 -7.63
C LYS A 76 -12.54 0.45 -7.00
N ARG A 77 -11.51 1.13 -6.47
CA ARG A 77 -11.63 2.49 -5.91
C ARG A 77 -11.95 3.55 -6.95
N ALA A 78 -11.48 3.37 -8.19
CA ALA A 78 -11.79 4.27 -9.31
C ALA A 78 -13.20 4.09 -9.87
N GLY A 79 -13.95 3.07 -9.41
CA GLY A 79 -15.30 2.77 -9.89
C GLY A 79 -15.33 1.97 -11.20
N ASN A 80 -14.23 1.34 -11.58
CA ASN A 80 -14.19 0.47 -12.75
C ASN A 80 -15.01 -0.80 -12.45
N GLN A 81 -15.90 -1.17 -13.37
CA GLN A 81 -16.72 -2.37 -13.22
C GLN A 81 -15.89 -3.61 -13.53
N VAL A 82 -16.08 -4.65 -12.71
CA VAL A 82 -15.55 -5.98 -13.03
C VAL A 82 -16.29 -6.44 -14.28
N ALA A 83 -15.57 -6.62 -15.38
CA ALA A 83 -16.14 -7.28 -16.54
C ALA A 83 -16.52 -8.71 -16.12
N GLU A 84 -17.83 -8.98 -16.06
CA GLU A 84 -18.35 -10.33 -15.92
C GLU A 84 -18.09 -11.08 -17.24
N GLU A 85 -17.55 -12.29 -17.15
CA GLU A 85 -17.33 -13.19 -18.29
C GLU A 85 -18.63 -13.86 -18.77
#